data_AF-A8ILK0-F1
#
_entry.id   AF-A8ILK0-F1
#
_cell.length_a   1.000
_cell.length_b   1.000
_cell.length_c   1.000
_cell.angle_alpha   90.00
_cell.angle_beta   90.00
_cell.angle_gamma   90.00
#
_symmetry.space_group_name_H-M   'P 1'
#
loop_
_entity.id
_entity.type
_entity.pdbx_description
1 polymer ?
#
loop_
_entity_poly.entity_id
_entity_poly.type
_entity_poly.pdbx_seq_one_letter_code
_entity_poly.pdbx_strand_id
1 'polypeptide(L)' 'MFSGVGCFMAQSSEADLDGLLDRLKKAQRDLIVTAAKAGTLPSDGALRKISELEGAIAATEALLQEEQHAPQARR' A
#
# COMPACT_ATOMS: atom_id res chain seq x y z
N MET A 1 -1.16 19.37 30.96
CA MET A 1 -0.32 18.17 30.71
C MET A 1 -1.04 17.09 29.89
N PHE A 2 -1.88 17.43 28.91
CA PHE A 2 -2.44 16.42 27.98
C PHE A 2 -2.55 17.03 26.59
N SER A 3 -1.50 16.89 25.79
CA SER A 3 -1.56 17.10 24.34
C SER A 3 -0.43 16.27 23.69
N GLY A 4 -0.63 14.95 23.65
CA GLY A 4 0.33 14.01 23.04
C GLY A 4 -0.31 12.88 22.24
N VAL A 5 -1.60 12.57 22.46
CA VAL A 5 -2.23 11.36 21.91
C VAL A 5 -2.53 11.48 20.41
N GLY A 6 -2.92 12.66 19.92
CA GLY A 6 -3.33 12.82 18.52
C GLY A 6 -2.20 12.80 17.48
N CYS A 7 -0.94 13.04 17.88
CA CYS A 7 0.20 12.92 16.94
C CYS A 7 0.66 11.46 16.81
N PHE A 8 0.58 10.69 17.90
CA PHE A 8 0.98 9.29 17.94
C PHE A 8 0.07 8.37 17.11
N MET A 9 -1.24 8.65 17.07
CA MET A 9 -2.19 7.81 16.32
C MET A 9 -2.06 7.99 14.79
N ALA A 10 -1.89 9.21 14.28
CA ALA A 10 -1.66 9.47 12.86
C ALA A 10 -0.33 8.87 12.36
N GLN A 11 0.71 8.90 13.20
CA GLN A 11 1.97 8.22 12.90
C GLN A 11 1.84 6.69 12.85
N SER A 12 0.87 6.12 13.58
CA SER A 12 0.62 4.68 13.57
C SER A 12 -0.15 4.26 12.32
N SER A 13 -1.14 5.03 11.87
CA SER A 13 -1.89 4.76 10.63
C SER A 13 -1.00 4.86 9.40
N GLU A 14 -0.15 5.88 9.29
CA GLU A 14 0.80 6.01 8.18
C GLU A 14 1.76 4.81 8.12
N ALA A 15 2.35 4.43 9.25
CA ALA A 15 3.25 3.27 9.32
C ALA A 15 2.55 1.94 8.98
N ASP A 16 1.29 1.77 9.40
CA ASP A 16 0.48 0.60 9.07
C ASP A 16 0.15 0.53 7.58
N LEU A 17 -0.15 1.68 6.95
CA LEU A 17 -0.42 1.79 5.52
C LEU A 17 0.83 1.56 4.68
N ASP A 18 1.99 2.09 5.08
CA ASP A 18 3.29 1.79 4.44
C ASP A 18 3.60 0.30 4.50
N GLY A 19 3.43 -0.31 5.67
CA GLY A 19 3.63 -1.75 5.85
C GLY A 19 2.65 -2.60 5.03
N LEU A 20 1.43 -2.13 4.80
CA LEU A 20 0.49 -2.77 3.88
C LEU A 20 0.94 -2.60 2.42
N LEU A 21 1.33 -1.39 2.02
CA LEU A 21 1.77 -1.06 0.66
C LEU A 21 2.97 -1.92 0.24
N ASP A 22 3.95 -2.09 1.12
CA ASP A 22 5.11 -2.95 0.89
C ASP A 22 4.72 -4.41 0.64
N ARG A 23 3.77 -4.94 1.42
CA ARG A 23 3.26 -6.31 1.25
C ARG A 23 2.50 -6.46 -0.06
N LEU A 24 1.68 -5.48 -0.45
CA LEU A 24 0.96 -5.48 -1.72
C LEU A 24 1.93 -5.45 -2.91
N LYS A 25 2.89 -4.52 -2.91
CA LYS A 25 3.92 -4.42 -3.95
C LYS A 25 4.78 -5.68 -4.04
N LYS A 26 5.11 -6.29 -2.89
CA LYS A 26 5.83 -7.57 -2.85
C LYS A 26 5.01 -8.69 -3.51
N ALA A 27 3.73 -8.84 -3.17
CA ALA A 27 2.86 -9.86 -3.75
C ALA A 27 2.73 -9.70 -5.28
N GLN A 28 2.56 -8.48 -5.77
CA GLN A 28 2.49 -8.19 -7.21
C GLN A 28 3.81 -8.56 -7.92
N ARG A 29 4.95 -8.14 -7.36
CA ARG A 29 6.28 -8.48 -7.88
C ARG A 29 6.50 -9.99 -7.92
N ASP A 30 6.12 -10.71 -6.88
CA ASP A 30 6.31 -12.17 -6.81
C ASP A 30 5.54 -12.89 -7.94
N LEU A 31 4.32 -12.45 -8.26
CA LEU A 31 3.54 -13.00 -9.39
C LEU A 31 4.23 -12.75 -10.74
N ILE A 32 4.69 -11.52 -10.98
CA ILE A 32 5.38 -11.13 -12.22
C ILE A 32 6.71 -11.88 -12.36
N VAL A 33 7.51 -11.93 -11.29
CA VAL A 33 8.80 -12.60 -11.28
C VAL A 33 8.63 -14.11 -11.46
N THR A 34 7.56 -14.70 -10.92
CA THR A 34 7.26 -16.13 -11.12
C THR A 34 7.01 -16.44 -12.60
N ALA A 35 6.20 -15.64 -13.28
CA ALA A 35 5.95 -15.81 -14.71
C ALA A 35 7.23 -15.61 -15.54
N ALA A 36 8.01 -14.55 -15.22
CA ALA A 36 9.28 -14.28 -15.87
C ALA A 36 10.28 -15.44 -15.71
N LYS A 37 10.40 -16.01 -14.50
CA LYS A 37 11.25 -17.18 -14.23
C LYS A 37 10.79 -18.44 -14.96
N ALA A 38 9.49 -18.60 -15.15
CA ALA A 38 8.92 -19.69 -15.94
C ALA A 38 9.13 -19.51 -17.45
N GLY A 39 9.53 -18.31 -17.91
CA GLY A 39 9.61 -17.99 -19.34
C GLY A 39 8.24 -17.93 -20.01
N THR A 40 7.19 -17.67 -19.24
CA THR A 40 5.80 -17.62 -19.73
C THR A 40 5.16 -16.29 -19.37
N LEU A 41 4.02 -16.01 -20.02
CA LEU A 41 3.12 -14.97 -19.52
C LEU A 41 2.46 -15.42 -18.21
N PRO A 42 2.03 -14.49 -17.34
CA PRO A 42 1.17 -14.83 -16.23
C PRO A 42 -0.13 -15.45 -16.76
N SER A 43 -0.68 -16.45 -16.06
CA SER A 43 -1.99 -17.02 -16.39
C SER A 43 -3.09 -15.97 -16.22
N ASP A 44 -4.27 -16.18 -16.83
CA ASP A 44 -5.41 -15.26 -16.68
C ASP A 44 -5.77 -15.01 -15.21
N GLY A 45 -5.69 -16.05 -14.38
CA GLY A 45 -5.88 -15.93 -12.94
C GLY A 45 -4.80 -15.09 -12.25
N ALA A 46 -3.55 -15.16 -12.71
CA ALA A 46 -2.47 -14.31 -12.22
C ALA A 46 -2.63 -12.87 -12.70
N LEU A 47 -3.02 -12.63 -13.96
CA LEU A 47 -3.30 -11.30 -14.50
C LEU A 47 -4.45 -10.62 -13.75
N ARG A 48 -5.53 -11.35 -13.46
CA ARG A 48 -6.65 -10.83 -12.66
C ARG A 48 -6.17 -10.43 -11.25
N LYS A 49 -5.40 -11.28 -10.58
CA LYS A 49 -4.83 -10.97 -9.27
C LYS A 49 -3.90 -9.75 -9.30
N ILE A 50 -3.09 -9.60 -10.35
CA ILE A 50 -2.24 -8.42 -10.54
C ILE A 50 -3.10 -7.15 -10.64
N SER A 51 -4.18 -7.17 -11.43
CA SER A 51 -5.09 -6.03 -11.55
C SER A 51 -5.79 -5.68 -10.22
N GLU A 52 -6.22 -6.70 -9.47
CA GLU A 52 -6.81 -6.51 -8.13
C GLU A 52 -5.79 -5.90 -7.15
N LEU A 53 -4.52 -6.35 -7.20
CA LEU A 53 -3.43 -5.77 -6.41
C LEU A 53 -3.13 -4.32 -6.81
N GLU A 54 -3.13 -3.99 -8.09
CA GLU A 54 -2.92 -2.60 -8.57
C GLU A 54 -3.99 -1.65 -8.04
N GLY A 55 -5.26 -2.07 -8.03
CA GLY A 55 -6.34 -1.29 -7.42
C GLY A 55 -6.14 -1.08 -5.92
N ALA A 56 -5.74 -2.12 -5.19
CA ALA A 56 -5.45 -2.02 -3.76
C ALA A 56 -4.22 -1.13 -3.47
N ILE A 57 -3.17 -1.22 -4.29
CA ILE A 57 -1.97 -0.37 -4.20
C ILE A 57 -2.36 1.09 -4.39
N ALA A 58 -3.08 1.42 -5.46
CA ALA A 58 -3.51 2.78 -5.74
C ALA A 58 -4.38 3.36 -4.62
N ALA A 59 -5.30 2.56 -4.07
CA ALA A 59 -6.12 2.97 -2.93
C ALA A 59 -5.27 3.22 -1.66
N THR A 60 -4.26 2.38 -1.40
CA THR A 60 -3.37 2.53 -0.25
C THR A 60 -2.47 3.75 -0.38
N GLU A 61 -1.93 4.00 -1.58
CA GLU A 61 -1.12 5.19 -1.90
C GLU A 61 -1.93 6.48 -1.76
N ALA A 62 -3.21 6.47 -2.19
CA ALA A 62 -4.11 7.59 -1.98
C ALA A 62 -4.33 7.88 -0.48
N LEU A 63 -4.55 6.84 0.34
CA LEU A 63 -4.70 7.00 1.79
C LEU A 63 -3.42 7.52 2.46
N LEU A 64 -2.24 7.04 2.05
CA LEU A 64 -0.96 7.58 2.53
C LEU A 64 -0.80 9.06 2.16
N GLN A 65 -1.17 9.43 0.93
CA GLN A 65 -1.14 10.81 0.50
C GLN A 65 -2.11 11.68 1.32
N GLU A 66 -3.29 11.16 1.66
CA GLU A 66 -4.26 11.83 2.53
C GLU A 66 -3.72 12.02 3.95
N GLU A 67 -3.06 11.03 4.55
CA GLU A 67 -2.46 11.16 5.89
C GLU A 67 -1.29 12.17 5.90
N GLN A 68 -0.49 12.21 4.82
CA GLN A 68 0.63 13.15 4.67
C GLN A 68 0.19 14.59 4.38
N HIS A 69 -0.90 14.78 3.64
CA HIS A 69 -1.46 16.09 3.30
C HIS A 69 -2.63 16.50 4.20
N ALA A 70 -3.02 15.65 5.16
CA ALA A 70 -3.97 16.00 6.18
C ALA A 70 -3.50 17.32 6.80
N PRO A 71 -4.32 18.38 6.74
CA PRO A 71 -3.87 19.67 7.21
C PRO A 71 -3.42 19.55 8.65
N GLN A 72 -2.12 19.77 8.88
CA GLN A 72 -1.58 20.16 10.18
C GLN A 72 -2.19 21.51 10.66
N ALA A 73 -3.15 22.07 9.92
CA ALA A 73 -3.85 23.32 10.21
C ALA A 73 -5.02 23.12 11.19
N ARG A 74 -4.71 22.75 12.43
CA ARG A 74 -5.39 23.22 13.65
C ARG A 74 -4.65 22.74 14.89
N ARG A 75 -3.45 23.27 15.13
CA ARG A 75 -2.84 23.30 16.47
C ARG A 75 -2.16 24.63 16.71
#